data_AF-A0A8J3NHD3-F1
#
_entry.id   AF-A0A8J3NHD3-F1
#
_cell.length_a   1.000
_cell.length_b   1.000
_cell.length_c   1.000
_cell.angle_alpha   90.00
_cell.angle_beta   90.00
_cell.angle_gamma   90.00
#
_symmetry.space_group_name_H-M   'P 1'
#
loop_
_entity.id
_entity.type
_entity.pdbx_description
1 polymer ?
#
loop_
_entity_poly.entity_id
_entity_poly.type
_entity_poly.pdbx_seq_one_letter_code
_entity_poly.pdbx_strand_id
1 'polypeptide(L)'
;MTTYEQEWGAAAGWGHGTRGGLTAGIDGLLRRSGQAAEAEAYVPVVSFLRRAREVSAGGDERGAVALLRLAAEVAEPAVSVADSITALIPAVR
;
A
#
# COMPACT_ATOMS: atom_id res chain seq x y z
N MET A 1 18.15 9.01 8.69
CA MET A 1 16.90 9.60 8.20
C MET A 1 17.11 10.05 6.77
N THR A 2 16.79 9.19 5.81
CA THR A 2 16.85 9.51 4.38
C THR A 2 15.55 10.18 3.97
N THR A 3 15.57 11.00 2.91
CA THR A 3 14.40 11.75 2.40
C THR A 3 13.18 10.85 2.13
N TYR A 4 13.41 9.56 1.85
CA TYR A 4 12.38 8.54 1.66
C TYR A 4 11.55 8.24 2.92
N GLU A 5 12.12 8.28 4.14
CA GLU A 5 11.34 7.99 5.37
C GLU A 5 10.33 9.11 5.69
N GLN A 6 10.54 10.32 5.16
CA GLN A 6 9.66 11.48 5.39
C GLN A 6 8.44 11.49 4.45
N GLU A 7 8.56 11.00 3.21
CA GLU A 7 7.45 10.98 2.24
C GLU A 7 6.38 9.92 2.58
N TRP A 8 6.77 8.90 3.33
CA TRP A 8 5.94 7.76 3.71
C TRP A 8 5.47 7.83 5.17
N GLY A 9 5.46 9.03 5.75
CA GLY A 9 4.92 9.30 7.09
C GLY A 9 3.51 8.72 7.29
N ALA A 10 3.31 8.19 8.51
CA ALA A 10 2.27 7.26 8.94
C ALA A 10 0.90 7.47 8.28
N ALA A 11 0.34 6.37 7.76
CA ALA A 11 -0.99 6.27 7.18
C ALA A 11 -2.15 6.45 8.20
N ALA A 12 -1.94 7.24 9.25
CA ALA A 12 -2.93 7.57 10.27
C ALA A 12 -4.02 8.48 9.65
N GLY A 13 -5.07 7.87 9.08
CA GLY A 13 -6.23 8.59 8.56
C GLY A 13 -6.93 7.96 7.36
N TRP A 14 -6.50 6.79 6.91
CA TRP A 14 -7.03 6.18 5.68
C TRP A 14 -8.30 5.42 6.06
N GLY A 15 -9.45 6.07 5.85
CA GLY A 15 -10.76 5.70 6.38
C GLY A 15 -11.03 4.20 6.41
N HIS A 16 -10.95 3.63 7.61
CA HIS A 16 -11.21 2.22 7.86
C HIS A 16 -12.72 1.93 7.74
N GLY A 17 -13.08 0.88 6.99
CA GLY A 17 -14.36 0.18 7.19
C GLY A 17 -15.33 0.09 6.01
N THR A 18 -14.99 0.56 4.80
CA THR A 18 -15.86 0.35 3.61
C THR A 18 -15.04 -0.10 2.40
N ARG A 19 -15.66 -0.83 1.47
CA ARG A 19 -15.06 -1.25 0.19
C ARG A 19 -14.42 -0.07 -0.57
N GLY A 20 -15.05 1.11 -0.48
CA GLY A 20 -14.50 2.37 -1.02
C GLY A 20 -13.25 2.86 -0.29
N GLY A 21 -13.10 2.58 1.01
CA GLY A 21 -11.94 2.94 1.82
C GLY A 21 -10.66 2.17 1.46
N LEU A 22 -10.77 0.87 1.12
CA LEU A 22 -9.61 0.07 0.71
C LEU A 22 -9.08 0.51 -0.66
N THR A 23 -9.95 0.65 -1.66
CA THR A 23 -9.54 1.13 -2.99
C THR A 23 -9.00 2.56 -2.93
N ALA A 24 -9.68 3.47 -2.23
CA ALA A 24 -9.20 4.85 -2.06
C ALA A 24 -7.87 4.89 -1.29
N GLY A 25 -7.68 3.97 -0.34
CA GLY A 25 -6.40 3.77 0.31
C GLY A 25 -5.33 3.39 -0.70
N ILE A 26 -5.50 2.29 -1.44
CA ILE A 26 -4.52 1.85 -2.43
C ILE A 26 -4.17 2.97 -3.44
N ASP A 27 -5.15 3.78 -3.86
CA ASP A 27 -4.92 4.95 -4.72
C ASP A 27 -4.02 6.02 -4.06
N GLY A 28 -4.13 6.21 -2.74
CA GLY A 28 -3.23 7.04 -1.95
C GLY A 28 -1.78 6.52 -1.93
N LEU A 29 -1.58 5.20 -1.80
CA LEU A 29 -0.24 4.60 -1.86
C LEU A 29 0.34 4.73 -3.27
N LEU A 30 -0.46 4.47 -4.31
CA LEU A 30 -0.02 4.57 -5.71
C LEU A 30 0.40 5.99 -6.09
N ARG A 31 -0.31 7.00 -5.57
CA ARG A 31 0.06 8.40 -5.80
C ARG A 31 1.39 8.76 -5.15
N ARG A 32 1.64 8.30 -3.92
CA ARG A 32 2.93 8.52 -3.23
C ARG A 32 4.07 7.74 -3.87
N SER A 33 3.85 6.48 -4.25
CA SER A 33 4.87 5.66 -4.91
C SER A 33 5.21 6.17 -6.31
N GLY A 34 4.26 6.80 -7.00
CA GLY A 34 4.51 7.52 -8.26
C GLY A 34 5.42 8.74 -8.10
N GLN A 35 5.56 9.32 -6.90
CA GLN A 35 6.53 10.38 -6.61
C GLN A 35 7.90 9.85 -6.18
N ALA A 36 7.96 8.61 -5.66
CA ALA A 36 9.18 7.90 -5.25
C ALA A 36 9.76 6.98 -6.36
N ALA A 37 9.27 7.08 -7.59
CA ALA A 37 9.46 6.13 -8.69
C ALA A 37 10.89 6.03 -9.26
N GLU A 38 11.88 6.73 -8.68
CA GLU A 38 13.27 6.68 -9.16
C GLU A 38 14.09 5.51 -8.61
N ALA A 39 13.58 4.75 -7.63
CA ALA A 39 14.27 3.56 -7.12
C ALA A 39 13.66 2.26 -7.66
N GLU A 40 14.45 1.50 -8.44
CA GLU A 40 14.10 0.16 -8.97
C GLU A 40 13.53 -0.77 -7.89
N ALA A 41 13.93 -0.58 -6.63
CA ALA A 41 13.45 -1.30 -5.46
C ALA A 41 11.92 -1.19 -5.24
N TYR A 42 11.25 -0.13 -5.72
CA TYR A 42 9.81 0.06 -5.54
C TYR A 42 8.97 -0.44 -6.72
N VAL A 43 9.56 -0.80 -7.85
CA VAL A 43 8.83 -1.33 -9.02
C VAL A 43 7.97 -2.55 -8.64
N PRO A 44 8.46 -3.53 -7.85
CA PRO A 44 7.64 -4.65 -7.40
C PRO A 44 6.46 -4.21 -6.51
N VAL A 45 6.72 -3.28 -5.58
CA VAL A 45 5.72 -2.76 -4.64
C VAL A 45 4.58 -2.07 -5.40
N VAL A 46 4.90 -1.23 -6.38
CA VAL A 46 3.92 -0.55 -7.25
C VAL A 46 3.09 -1.57 -8.03
N SER A 47 3.72 -2.63 -8.55
CA SER A 47 3.02 -3.69 -9.28
C SER A 47 1.97 -4.39 -8.40
N PHE A 48 2.35 -4.79 -7.18
CA PHE A 48 1.42 -5.40 -6.23
C PHE A 48 0.29 -4.45 -5.83
N LEU A 49 0.57 -3.16 -5.62
CA LEU A 49 -0.46 -2.17 -5.29
C LEU A 49 -1.46 -1.95 -6.44
N ARG A 50 -0.99 -1.88 -7.69
CA ARG A 50 -1.89 -1.79 -8.86
C ARG A 50 -2.77 -3.02 -8.97
N ARG A 51 -2.20 -4.21 -8.74
CA ARG A 51 -2.98 -5.45 -8.76
C ARG A 51 -3.99 -5.50 -7.63
N ALA A 52 -3.61 -5.10 -6.42
CA ALA A 52 -4.50 -5.01 -5.26
C ALA A 52 -5.69 -4.08 -5.52
N ARG A 53 -5.44 -2.95 -6.19
CA ARG A 53 -6.49 -2.01 -6.62
C ARG A 53 -7.48 -2.66 -7.56
N GLU A 54 -7.01 -3.38 -8.58
CA GLU A 54 -7.86 -4.04 -9.58
C GLU A 54 -8.78 -5.08 -8.94
N VAL A 55 -8.23 -5.96 -8.09
CA VAL A 55 -9.05 -6.98 -7.42
C VAL A 55 -10.00 -6.37 -6.40
N SER A 56 -9.58 -5.32 -5.67
CA SER A 56 -10.45 -4.57 -4.76
C SER A 56 -11.61 -3.90 -5.49
N ALA A 57 -11.33 -3.26 -6.63
CA ALA A 57 -12.37 -2.65 -7.48
C ALA A 57 -13.32 -3.70 -8.08
N GLY A 58 -12.83 -4.92 -8.32
CA GLY A 58 -13.63 -6.09 -8.69
C GLY A 58 -14.42 -6.72 -7.54
N GLY A 59 -14.30 -6.22 -6.31
CA GLY A 59 -15.02 -6.71 -5.13
C GLY A 59 -14.31 -7.84 -4.37
N ASP A 60 -13.11 -8.26 -4.80
CA ASP A 60 -12.29 -9.25 -4.09
C ASP A 60 -11.38 -8.58 -3.06
N GLU A 61 -11.97 -8.31 -1.89
CA GLU A 61 -11.27 -7.69 -0.76
C GLU A 61 -10.22 -8.63 -0.15
N ARG A 62 -10.44 -9.95 -0.18
CA ARG A 62 -9.48 -10.93 0.36
C ARG A 62 -8.24 -11.02 -0.53
N GLY A 63 -8.43 -11.06 -1.85
CA GLY A 63 -7.34 -10.99 -2.82
C GLY A 63 -6.56 -9.68 -2.70
N ALA A 64 -7.24 -8.55 -2.52
CA ALA A 64 -6.59 -7.25 -2.30
C ALA A 64 -5.70 -7.25 -1.05
N VAL A 65 -6.20 -7.79 0.08
CA VAL A 65 -5.44 -7.89 1.33
C VAL A 65 -4.22 -8.81 1.18
N ALA A 66 -4.35 -9.93 0.48
CA ALA A 66 -3.22 -10.84 0.23
C ALA A 66 -2.11 -10.14 -0.59
N LEU A 67 -2.48 -9.36 -1.61
CA LEU A 67 -1.54 -8.59 -2.42
C LEU A 67 -0.88 -7.45 -1.63
N LEU A 68 -1.62 -6.81 -0.71
CA LEU A 68 -1.05 -5.82 0.20
C LEU A 68 -0.01 -6.44 1.15
N ARG A 69 -0.23 -7.65 1.67
CA ARG A 69 0.78 -8.35 2.47
C ARG A 69 2.06 -8.62 1.69
N LEU A 70 1.93 -9.12 0.46
CA LEU A 70 3.08 -9.33 -0.43
C LEU A 70 3.81 -8.01 -0.75
N ALA A 71 3.07 -6.92 -0.96
CA ALA A 71 3.66 -5.60 -1.16
C ALA A 71 4.45 -5.13 0.08
N ALA A 72 3.97 -5.40 1.29
CA ALA A 72 4.67 -5.07 2.53
C ALA A 72 5.94 -5.92 2.73
N GLU A 73 5.88 -7.23 2.45
CA GLU A 73 7.04 -8.12 2.52
C GLU A 73 8.16 -7.69 1.57
N VAL A 74 7.81 -7.32 0.33
CA VAL A 74 8.80 -6.83 -0.65
C VAL A 74 9.29 -5.42 -0.31
N ALA A 75 8.51 -4.65 0.44
CA ALA A 75 8.87 -3.34 0.95
C ALA A 75 9.69 -3.40 2.26
N GLU A 76 9.95 -4.57 2.87
CA GLU A 76 10.72 -4.67 4.13
C GLU A 76 12.05 -3.89 4.16
N PRO A 77 12.84 -3.82 3.08
CA PRO A 77 14.05 -2.99 3.05
C PRO A 77 13.79 -1.50 3.30
N ALA A 78 12.54 -1.05 3.15
CA ALA A 78 12.03 0.29 3.38
C ALA A 78 10.87 0.27 4.39
N VAL A 79 11.20 0.10 5.68
CA VAL A 79 10.27 -0.08 6.81
C VAL A 79 9.07 0.88 6.79
N SER A 80 9.28 2.17 6.48
CA SER A 80 8.19 3.16 6.41
C SER A 80 7.14 2.86 5.32
N VAL A 81 7.54 2.22 4.22
CA VAL A 81 6.63 1.77 3.15
C VAL A 81 5.86 0.53 3.61
N ALA A 82 6.53 -0.44 4.22
CA ALA A 82 5.91 -1.63 4.78
C ALA A 82 4.86 -1.28 5.86
N ASP A 83 5.15 -0.32 6.74
CA ASP A 83 4.22 0.18 7.76
C ASP A 83 2.97 0.82 7.15
N SER A 84 3.15 1.66 6.13
CA SER A 84 2.05 2.32 5.42
C SER A 84 1.14 1.33 4.70
N ILE A 85 1.71 0.27 4.13
CA ILE A 85 0.94 -0.82 3.49
C ILE A 85 0.19 -1.64 4.54
N THR A 86 0.87 -1.99 5.64
CA THR A 86 0.30 -2.79 6.73
C THR A 86 -0.88 -2.07 7.40
N ALA A 87 -0.81 -0.74 7.54
CA ALA A 87 -1.90 0.06 8.06
C ALA A 87 -3.20 -0.03 7.24
N LEU A 88 -3.16 -0.45 5.97
CA LEU A 88 -4.36 -0.65 5.15
C LEU A 88 -4.96 -2.03 5.23
N ILE A 89 -4.22 -2.99 5.76
CA ILE A 89 -4.74 -4.32 6.00
C ILE A 89 -5.74 -4.18 7.15
N PRO A 90 -7.04 -4.41 6.93
CA PRO A 90 -8.01 -4.38 8.02
C PRO A 90 -7.55 -5.38 9.07
N ALA A 91 -7.55 -4.98 10.35
CA ALA A 91 -7.31 -5.91 11.44
C ALA A 91 -8.35 -7.02 11.33
N VAL A 92 -7.94 -8.18 10.80
CA VAL A 92 -8.78 -9.36 10.72
C VAL A 92 -9.03 -9.78 12.17
N ARG A 93 -10.24 -9.54 12.66
CA ARG A 93 -10.78 -10.24 13.83
C ARG A 93 -11.40 -11.55 13.39
#